data_AF-A0A7K6APQ2-F1
#
_entry.id   AF-A0A7K6APQ2-F1
#
_cell.length_a   1.000
_cell.length_b   1.000
_cell.length_c   1.000
_cell.angle_alpha   90.00
_cell.angle_beta   90.00
_cell.angle_gamma   90.00
#
_symmetry.space_group_name_H-M   'P 1'
#
loop_
_entity.id
_entity.type
_entity.pdbx_description
1 polymer ?
#
loop_
_entity_poly.entity_id
_entity_poly.type
_entity_poly.pdbx_seq_one_letter_code
_entity_poly.pdbx_strand_id
1 'polypeptide(L)'
;QVSLGHECTRAIMKLMYCPHCRGMSSVKPCNNYCLNVMKGCLANQADLNTEWKYLMDSLVVVADRIDGPYSVDTVIGTIHMRISEAISNLQENKDSITAKVFQGCGNPKISTKGSSSEDKKRRGKVVLEAKSSAQALEMLVQDAKGNLTALKTYWITLPSSLCSKRIMASSAADDKCWNGMTKGSYLPEVMGDGLANQINNPEVEVDITKPDMTIRQQIMQLKIMTNRLGNANIGNDVDFQDASDDMSGSGSGDSCPDDVCGKRLSKSPSTRQPETHAIPKQSGHGIPGASSRSLPSAFLLLLSVALIATQHLWR
;
A
#
# COMPACT_ATOMS: atom_id res chain seq x y z
N GLN A 1 -8.01 -16.13 -6.45
CA GLN A 1 -7.56 -17.24 -5.58
C GLN A 1 -7.15 -18.39 -6.47
N VAL A 2 -6.06 -19.11 -6.15
CA VAL A 2 -5.50 -20.19 -6.99
C VAL A 2 -5.83 -21.53 -6.33
N SER A 3 -6.41 -22.46 -7.09
CA SER A 3 -6.72 -23.81 -6.62
C SER A 3 -5.52 -24.75 -6.76
N LEU A 4 -5.52 -25.83 -5.98
CA LEU A 4 -4.53 -26.90 -6.14
C LEU A 4 -4.86 -27.74 -7.38
N GLY A 5 -3.82 -28.08 -8.16
CA GLY A 5 -3.96 -28.97 -9.30
C GLY A 5 -4.28 -30.42 -8.91
N HIS A 6 -4.80 -31.19 -9.87
CA HIS A 6 -5.09 -32.60 -9.69
C HIS A 6 -3.84 -33.42 -9.33
N GLU A 7 -2.73 -33.16 -10.03
CA GLU A 7 -1.44 -33.83 -9.79
C GLU A 7 -0.90 -33.56 -8.38
N CYS A 8 -1.01 -32.31 -7.92
CA CYS A 8 -0.69 -31.95 -6.55
C CYS A 8 -1.57 -32.71 -5.53
N THR A 9 -2.88 -32.78 -5.78
CA THR A 9 -3.81 -33.49 -4.88
C THR A 9 -3.46 -34.97 -4.78
N ARG A 10 -3.13 -35.61 -5.91
CA ARG A 10 -2.66 -37.00 -5.96
C ARG A 10 -1.36 -37.18 -5.19
N ALA A 11 -0.39 -36.28 -5.36
CA ALA A 11 0.89 -36.34 -4.67
C ALA A 11 0.76 -36.16 -3.15
N ILE A 12 -0.10 -35.22 -2.71
CA ILE A 12 -0.42 -35.02 -1.28
C ILE A 12 -1.09 -36.27 -0.70
N MET A 13 -2.00 -36.91 -1.44
CA MET A 13 -2.62 -38.17 -1.01
C MET A 13 -1.58 -39.29 -0.82
N LYS A 14 -0.63 -39.41 -1.75
CA LYS A 14 0.49 -40.37 -1.68
C LYS A 14 1.44 -40.08 -0.50
N LEU A 15 1.71 -38.80 -0.26
CA LEU A 15 2.52 -38.34 0.85
C LEU A 15 1.90 -38.71 2.20
N MET A 16 0.61 -38.40 2.38
CA MET A 16 -0.04 -38.44 3.70
C MET A 16 -0.74 -39.76 4.02
N TYR A 17 -1.46 -40.34 3.06
CA TYR A 17 -2.44 -41.39 3.36
C TYR A 17 -2.04 -42.78 2.85
N CYS A 18 -1.19 -42.88 1.81
CA CYS A 18 -0.70 -44.18 1.35
C CYS A 18 0.04 -45.03 2.41
N PRO A 19 0.76 -44.48 3.42
CA PRO A 19 1.32 -45.29 4.50
C PRO A 19 0.23 -46.06 5.25
N HIS A 20 -0.93 -45.42 5.51
CA HIS A 20 -2.05 -46.04 6.20
C HIS A 20 -2.63 -47.19 5.38
N CYS A 21 -2.79 -47.00 4.07
CA CYS A 21 -3.27 -48.06 3.15
C CYS A 21 -2.31 -49.27 3.08
N ARG A 22 -1.02 -49.07 3.39
CA ARG A 22 0.00 -50.13 3.39
C ARG A 22 0.31 -50.68 4.79
N GLY A 23 -0.50 -50.38 5.80
CA GLY A 23 -0.30 -50.86 7.17
C GLY A 23 0.85 -50.20 7.93
N MET A 24 1.37 -49.07 7.45
CA MET A 24 2.46 -48.28 8.03
C MET A 24 1.95 -46.94 8.61
N SER A 25 0.85 -46.97 9.34
CA SER A 25 0.15 -45.76 9.83
C SER A 25 0.93 -44.88 10.81
N SER A 26 1.96 -45.42 11.48
CA SER A 26 2.81 -44.68 12.41
C SER A 26 4.03 -44.02 11.75
N VAL A 27 4.26 -44.29 10.46
CA VAL A 27 5.45 -43.81 9.75
C VAL A 27 5.15 -42.44 9.14
N LYS A 28 5.88 -41.42 9.60
CA LYS A 28 5.79 -40.07 9.04
C LYS A 28 6.57 -39.95 7.72
N PRO A 29 6.12 -39.12 6.77
CA PRO A 29 6.88 -38.74 5.59
C PRO A 29 8.31 -38.28 5.89
N CYS A 30 9.22 -38.58 4.97
CA CYS A 30 10.56 -37.98 4.95
C CYS A 30 10.46 -36.48 4.69
N ASN A 31 11.32 -35.69 5.32
CA ASN A 31 11.31 -34.22 5.16
C ASN A 31 11.51 -33.80 3.70
N ASN A 32 12.52 -34.34 3.02
CA ASN A 32 12.83 -33.99 1.64
C ASN A 32 11.75 -34.47 0.66
N TYR A 33 11.11 -35.61 0.97
CA TYR A 33 9.95 -36.08 0.21
C TYR A 33 8.80 -35.07 0.30
N CYS A 34 8.46 -34.63 1.52
CA CYS A 34 7.45 -33.60 1.74
C CYS A 34 7.81 -32.30 1.00
N LEU A 35 9.07 -31.86 1.07
CA LEU A 35 9.52 -30.66 0.39
C LEU A 35 9.33 -30.75 -1.13
N ASN A 36 9.68 -31.87 -1.76
CA ASN A 36 9.49 -32.05 -3.21
C ASN A 36 8.01 -32.04 -3.61
N VAL A 37 7.13 -32.67 -2.82
CA VAL A 37 5.68 -32.59 -3.05
C VAL A 37 5.19 -31.15 -2.93
N MET A 38 5.51 -30.47 -1.82
CA MET A 38 5.02 -29.12 -1.57
C MET A 38 5.59 -28.07 -2.54
N LYS A 39 6.86 -28.19 -2.94
CA LYS A 39 7.47 -27.31 -3.95
C LYS A 39 6.84 -27.51 -5.34
N GLY A 40 6.51 -28.75 -5.72
CA GLY A 40 5.76 -29.03 -6.95
C GLY A 40 4.35 -28.42 -6.90
N CYS A 41 3.65 -28.58 -5.78
CA CYS A 41 2.32 -28.02 -5.56
C CYS A 41 2.27 -26.49 -5.55
N LEU A 42 3.28 -25.84 -4.95
CA LEU A 42 3.34 -24.39 -4.74
C LEU A 42 4.25 -23.67 -5.73
N ALA A 43 4.58 -24.32 -6.85
CA ALA A 43 5.58 -23.84 -7.79
C ALA A 43 5.21 -22.47 -8.40
N ASN A 44 3.93 -22.29 -8.76
CA ASN A 44 3.43 -21.01 -9.26
C ASN A 44 3.52 -19.93 -8.18
N GLN A 45 3.15 -20.22 -6.94
CA GLN A 45 3.21 -19.29 -5.83
C GLN A 45 4.66 -18.87 -5.53
N ALA A 46 5.62 -19.79 -5.65
CA ALA A 46 7.03 -19.48 -5.47
C ALA A 46 7.58 -18.48 -6.50
N ASP A 47 7.00 -18.39 -7.71
CA ASP A 47 7.40 -17.38 -8.71
C ASP A 47 7.08 -15.94 -8.26
N LEU A 48 6.19 -15.73 -7.28
CA LEU A 48 5.94 -14.41 -6.69
C LEU A 48 7.14 -13.89 -5.90
N ASN A 49 8.04 -14.77 -5.44
CA ASN A 49 9.07 -14.46 -4.47
C ASN A 49 9.99 -13.31 -4.89
N THR A 50 10.38 -13.25 -6.16
CA THR A 50 11.29 -12.23 -6.66
C THR A 50 10.69 -10.82 -6.56
N GLU A 51 9.50 -10.62 -7.13
CA GLU A 51 8.82 -9.31 -7.08
C GLU A 51 8.29 -8.98 -5.68
N TRP A 52 7.89 -9.99 -4.91
CA TRP A 52 7.53 -9.82 -3.50
C TRP A 52 8.71 -9.28 -2.69
N LYS A 53 9.90 -9.85 -2.88
CA LYS A 53 11.12 -9.37 -2.23
C LYS A 53 11.43 -7.93 -2.61
N TYR A 54 11.35 -7.58 -3.90
CA TYR A 54 11.55 -6.19 -4.33
C TYR A 54 10.53 -5.23 -3.71
N LEU A 55 9.26 -5.63 -3.61
CA LEU A 55 8.24 -4.83 -2.93
C LEU A 55 8.58 -4.62 -1.45
N MET A 56 8.93 -5.69 -0.73
CA MET A 56 9.32 -5.61 0.68
C MET A 56 10.56 -4.73 0.88
N ASP A 57 11.57 -4.85 0.02
CA ASP A 57 12.77 -4.00 0.04
C ASP A 57 12.40 -2.52 -0.18
N SER A 58 11.56 -2.22 -1.17
CA SER A 58 11.07 -0.86 -1.43
C SER A 58 10.25 -0.29 -0.27
N LEU A 59 9.41 -1.09 0.39
CA LEU A 59 8.65 -0.65 1.56
C LEU A 59 9.55 -0.33 2.76
N VAL A 60 10.62 -1.10 2.98
CA VAL A 60 11.62 -0.81 4.02
C VAL A 60 12.33 0.51 3.74
N VAL A 61 12.68 0.79 2.48
CA VAL A 61 13.30 2.07 2.10
C VAL A 61 12.35 3.25 2.32
N VAL A 62 11.06 3.10 1.98
CA VAL A 62 10.06 4.13 2.25
C VAL A 62 9.86 4.34 3.76
N ALA A 63 9.87 3.26 4.55
CA ALA A 63 9.84 3.34 6.00
C ALA A 63 11.03 4.13 6.57
N ASP A 64 12.24 3.97 6.02
CA ASP A 64 13.41 4.77 6.40
C ASP A 64 13.25 6.28 6.13
N ARG A 65 12.45 6.65 5.11
CA ARG A 65 12.10 8.06 4.86
C ARG A 65 11.12 8.61 5.88
N ILE A 66 10.16 7.78 6.32
CA ILE A 66 9.16 8.17 7.32
C ILE A 66 9.81 8.34 8.70
N ASP A 67 10.80 7.51 9.03
CA ASP A 67 11.57 7.60 10.29
C ASP A 67 12.77 8.58 10.21
N GLY A 68 12.99 9.17 9.04
CA GLY A 68 14.14 10.03 8.77
C GLY A 68 14.02 11.44 9.36
N PRO A 69 15.10 12.25 9.31
CA PRO A 69 15.12 13.64 9.79
C PRO A 69 14.17 14.59 9.02
N TYR A 70 13.67 14.14 7.87
CA TYR A 70 12.65 14.81 7.07
C TYR A 70 11.31 14.06 7.12
N SER A 71 11.02 13.40 8.25
CA SER A 71 9.77 12.68 8.45
C SER A 71 8.57 13.56 8.19
N VAL A 72 7.50 12.95 7.69
CA VAL A 72 6.22 13.62 7.45
C VAL A 72 5.75 14.37 8.70
N ASP A 73 5.93 13.76 9.89
CA ASP A 73 5.56 14.37 11.17
C ASP A 73 6.40 15.61 11.49
N THR A 74 7.72 15.60 11.21
CA THR A 74 8.59 16.77 11.39
C THR A 74 8.22 17.91 10.45
N VAL A 75 7.94 17.60 9.19
CA VAL A 75 7.54 18.60 8.19
C VAL A 75 6.17 19.20 8.54
N ILE A 76 5.17 18.36 8.81
CA ILE A 76 3.82 18.81 9.19
C ILE A 76 3.88 19.60 10.50
N GLY A 77 4.62 19.09 11.49
CA GLY A 77 4.83 19.75 12.77
C GLY A 77 5.45 21.13 12.66
N THR A 78 6.24 21.41 11.61
CA THR A 78 6.92 22.71 11.40
C THR A 78 6.20 23.66 10.44
N ILE A 79 5.05 23.28 9.86
CA ILE A 79 4.29 24.12 8.92
C ILE A 79 3.96 25.49 9.52
N HIS A 80 3.53 25.54 10.78
CA HIS A 80 3.19 26.80 11.45
C HIS A 80 4.39 27.76 11.56
N MET A 81 5.61 27.23 11.75
CA MET A 81 6.84 28.02 11.75
C MET A 81 7.15 28.56 10.36
N ARG A 82 6.99 27.75 9.31
CA ARG A 82 7.17 28.18 7.91
C ARG A 82 6.20 29.27 7.50
N ILE A 83 4.93 29.18 7.93
CA ILE A 83 3.94 30.25 7.72
C ILE A 83 4.37 31.53 8.43
N SER A 84 4.85 31.41 9.68
CA SER A 84 5.31 32.57 10.46
C SER A 84 6.53 33.25 9.83
N GLU A 85 7.49 32.47 9.33
CA GLU A 85 8.66 32.92 8.58
C GLU A 85 8.23 33.64 7.29
N ALA A 86 7.29 33.07 6.52
CA ALA A 86 6.75 33.69 5.31
C ALA A 86 6.04 35.03 5.61
N ILE A 87 5.28 35.11 6.71
CA ILE A 87 4.64 36.36 7.15
C ILE A 87 5.70 37.40 7.54
N SER A 88 6.75 37.01 8.29
CA SER A 88 7.84 37.92 8.64
C SER A 88 8.55 38.45 7.40
N ASN A 89 8.88 37.55 6.46
CA ASN A 89 9.53 37.90 5.20
C ASN A 89 8.68 38.87 4.35
N LEU A 90 7.35 38.67 4.32
CA LEU A 90 6.42 39.59 3.67
C LEU A 90 6.38 40.96 4.37
N GLN A 91 6.37 40.97 5.71
CA GLN A 91 6.35 42.21 6.49
C GLN A 91 7.63 43.02 6.31
N GLU A 92 8.79 42.37 6.31
CA GLU A 92 10.11 42.99 6.11
C GLU A 92 10.26 43.56 4.70
N ASN A 93 9.76 42.84 3.68
CA ASN A 93 9.86 43.26 2.28
C ASN A 93 8.66 44.08 1.78
N LYS A 94 7.72 44.43 2.68
CA LYS A 94 6.43 45.04 2.33
C LYS A 94 6.60 46.27 1.44
N ASP A 95 7.49 47.19 1.81
CA ASP A 95 7.62 48.46 1.12
C ASP A 95 8.25 48.29 -0.28
N SER A 96 9.25 47.41 -0.40
CA SER A 96 9.88 47.08 -1.68
C SER A 96 8.92 46.38 -2.65
N ILE A 97 8.16 45.41 -2.15
CA ILE A 97 7.11 44.73 -2.92
C ILE A 97 6.05 45.74 -3.35
N THR A 98 5.58 46.58 -2.42
CA THR A 98 4.56 47.61 -2.70
C THR A 98 5.03 48.59 -3.77
N ALA A 99 6.27 49.08 -3.69
CA ALA A 99 6.84 49.99 -4.68
C ALA A 99 6.91 49.36 -6.08
N LYS A 100 7.39 48.11 -6.18
CA LYS A 100 7.42 47.37 -7.46
C LYS A 100 6.03 47.11 -8.01
N VAL A 101 5.07 46.76 -7.16
CA VAL A 101 3.67 46.56 -7.55
C VAL A 101 3.05 47.86 -8.06
N PHE A 102 3.28 49.00 -7.38
CA PHE A 102 2.75 50.29 -7.82
C PHE A 102 3.39 50.77 -9.12
N GLN A 103 4.67 50.49 -9.33
CA GLN A 103 5.36 50.77 -10.58
C GLN A 103 4.81 49.94 -11.74
N GLY A 104 4.54 48.64 -11.52
CA GLY A 104 4.07 47.74 -12.58
C GLY A 104 2.55 47.76 -12.83
N CYS A 105 1.75 47.93 -11.78
CA CYS A 105 0.29 47.82 -11.81
C CYS A 105 -0.42 49.17 -11.63
N GLY A 106 0.30 50.24 -11.26
CA GLY A 106 -0.24 51.56 -10.97
C GLY A 106 -0.60 51.77 -9.49
N ASN A 107 -0.71 53.05 -9.10
CA ASN A 107 -1.05 53.41 -7.72
C ASN A 107 -2.54 53.15 -7.40
N PRO A 108 -2.87 52.43 -6.32
CA PRO A 108 -4.24 52.21 -5.91
C PRO A 108 -4.88 53.50 -5.40
N LYS A 109 -6.15 53.75 -5.79
CA LYS A 109 -6.95 54.86 -5.27
C LYS A 109 -7.52 54.48 -3.91
N ILE A 110 -6.99 55.05 -2.83
CA ILE A 110 -7.49 54.84 -1.47
C ILE A 110 -8.78 55.67 -1.31
N SER A 111 -9.93 55.00 -1.19
CA SER A 111 -11.21 55.65 -0.85
C SER A 111 -11.26 55.88 0.66
N THR A 112 -11.31 57.15 1.06
CA THR A 112 -11.38 57.62 2.46
C THR A 112 -12.79 57.39 3.04
N LYS A 113 -13.15 56.13 3.32
CA LYS A 113 -14.19 55.81 4.30
C LYS A 113 -13.58 54.88 5.32
N GLY A 114 -13.18 55.47 6.45
CA GLY A 114 -12.54 54.78 7.56
C GLY A 114 -13.45 53.74 8.19
N SER A 115 -12.86 52.61 8.54
CA SER A 115 -13.33 51.75 9.61
C SER A 115 -12.10 51.44 10.47
N SER A 116 -11.96 52.17 11.57
CA SER A 116 -11.05 51.81 12.65
C SER A 116 -11.66 50.63 13.40
N SER A 117 -11.30 49.41 13.03
CA SER A 117 -11.48 48.25 13.90
C SER A 117 -10.11 47.94 14.50
N GLU A 118 -9.91 48.32 15.76
CA GLU A 118 -8.82 47.77 16.57
C GLU A 118 -9.08 46.27 16.77
N ASP A 119 -8.46 45.44 15.92
CA ASP A 119 -8.44 44.01 16.15
C ASP A 119 -7.47 43.68 17.30
N LYS A 120 -8.07 43.45 18.48
CA LYS A 120 -7.39 42.92 19.67
C LYS A 120 -6.64 41.64 19.31
N LYS A 121 -5.32 41.75 19.23
CA LYS A 121 -4.37 40.65 18.99
C LYS A 121 -4.45 39.65 20.15
N ARG A 122 -5.32 38.63 20.02
CA ARG A 122 -5.26 37.46 20.90
C ARG A 122 -4.01 36.66 20.55
N ARG A 123 -2.96 36.82 21.37
CA ARG A 123 -1.77 35.97 21.34
C ARG A 123 -2.17 34.58 21.86
N GLY A 124 -2.70 33.75 20.97
CA GLY A 124 -2.96 32.34 21.25
C GLY A 124 -1.63 31.64 21.49
N LYS A 125 -1.45 31.09 22.69
CA LYS A 125 -0.33 30.21 23.01
C LYS A 125 -0.56 28.91 22.23
N VAL A 126 0.21 28.70 21.17
CA VAL A 126 0.24 27.42 20.44
C VAL A 126 0.89 26.41 21.38
N VAL A 127 0.10 25.48 21.89
CA VAL A 127 0.60 24.33 22.66
C VAL A 127 1.17 23.34 21.63
N LEU A 128 2.49 23.14 21.68
CA LEU A 128 3.19 22.12 20.93
C LEU A 128 3.08 20.78 21.68
N GLU A 129 1.94 20.10 21.55
CA GLU A 129 1.87 18.66 21.80
C GLU A 129 2.21 17.93 20.49
N ALA A 130 3.51 17.76 20.22
CA ALA A 130 3.98 17.00 19.05
C ALA A 130 5.04 15.94 19.40
N LYS A 131 5.55 15.91 20.64
CA LYS A 131 6.63 14.98 21.01
C LYS A 131 6.16 13.57 21.37
N SER A 132 4.94 13.40 21.88
CA SER A 132 4.42 12.07 22.26
C SER A 132 3.95 11.23 21.07
N SER A 133 3.51 11.87 19.97
CA SER A 133 3.11 11.19 18.74
C SER A 133 4.29 10.69 17.92
N ALA A 134 5.40 11.44 17.88
CA ALA A 134 6.58 11.10 17.10
C ALA A 134 7.25 9.79 17.56
N GLN A 135 7.43 9.60 18.87
CA GLN A 135 8.01 8.36 19.42
C GLN A 135 7.12 7.14 19.19
N ALA A 136 5.79 7.32 19.20
CA ALA A 136 4.87 6.24 18.88
C ALA A 136 4.98 5.82 17.41
N LEU A 137 5.13 6.77 16.49
CA LEU A 137 5.33 6.51 15.06
C LEU A 137 6.65 5.77 14.80
N GLU A 138 7.75 6.19 15.42
CA GLU A 138 9.06 5.54 15.31
C GLU A 138 8.98 4.05 15.70
N MET A 139 8.37 3.72 16.84
CA MET A 139 8.19 2.33 17.26
C MET A 139 7.35 1.51 16.27
N LEU A 140 6.28 2.09 15.72
CA LEU A 140 5.45 1.43 14.70
C LEU A 140 6.23 1.18 13.41
N VAL A 141 7.07 2.14 12.98
CA VAL A 141 7.90 2.00 11.78
C VAL A 141 8.97 0.92 11.98
N GLN A 142 9.59 0.86 13.16
CA GLN A 142 10.57 -0.18 13.48
C GLN A 142 9.93 -1.58 13.52
N ASP A 143 8.76 -1.73 14.14
CA ASP A 143 8.02 -3.00 14.12
C ASP A 143 7.62 -3.40 12.69
N ALA A 144 7.10 -2.45 11.90
CA ALA A 144 6.77 -2.68 10.50
C ALA A 144 7.99 -3.15 9.70
N LYS A 145 9.16 -2.52 9.86
CA LYS A 145 10.41 -2.93 9.19
C LYS A 145 10.83 -4.36 9.57
N GLY A 146 10.71 -4.71 10.85
CA GLY A 146 10.96 -6.06 11.33
C GLY A 146 10.05 -7.08 10.65
N ASN A 147 8.74 -6.80 10.63
CA ASN A 147 7.73 -7.66 10.01
C ASN A 147 7.92 -7.78 8.49
N LEU A 148 8.16 -6.68 7.79
CA LEU A 148 8.45 -6.68 6.35
C LEU A 148 9.70 -7.51 6.03
N THR A 149 10.73 -7.42 6.86
CA THR A 149 11.97 -8.20 6.69
C THR A 149 11.73 -9.70 6.89
N ALA A 150 10.93 -10.08 7.90
CA ALA A 150 10.55 -11.46 8.13
C ALA A 150 9.73 -12.04 6.96
N LEU A 151 8.88 -11.23 6.33
CA LEU A 151 8.02 -11.65 5.21
C LEU A 151 8.75 -11.77 3.86
N LYS A 152 9.99 -11.28 3.72
CA LYS A 152 10.72 -11.28 2.43
C LYS A 152 10.81 -12.64 1.75
N THR A 153 10.90 -13.71 2.54
CA THR A 153 11.07 -15.09 2.04
C THR A 153 9.80 -15.94 2.16
N TYR A 154 8.65 -15.30 2.40
CA TYR A 154 7.39 -15.98 2.68
C TYR A 154 7.05 -17.08 1.64
N TRP A 155 7.05 -16.74 0.35
CA TRP A 155 6.61 -17.66 -0.71
C TRP A 155 7.47 -18.92 -0.85
N ILE A 156 8.79 -18.82 -0.63
CA ILE A 156 9.72 -19.96 -0.72
C ILE A 156 9.88 -20.72 0.60
N THR A 157 9.48 -20.13 1.73
CA THR A 157 9.53 -20.78 3.04
C THR A 157 8.26 -21.58 3.35
N LEU A 158 7.17 -21.35 2.61
CA LEU A 158 5.90 -22.08 2.76
C LEU A 158 6.07 -23.62 2.73
N PRO A 159 6.77 -24.23 1.75
CA PRO A 159 7.00 -25.67 1.75
C PRO A 159 7.66 -26.18 3.04
N SER A 160 8.71 -25.50 3.50
CA SER A 160 9.43 -25.85 4.72
C SER A 160 8.58 -25.70 5.99
N SER A 161 7.74 -24.66 6.03
CA SER A 161 6.81 -24.42 7.14
C SER A 161 5.77 -25.54 7.24
N LEU A 162 5.17 -25.92 6.11
CA LEU A 162 4.19 -27.01 6.01
C LEU A 162 4.81 -28.38 6.30
N CYS A 163 6.06 -28.61 5.92
CA CYS A 163 6.76 -29.87 6.14
C CYS A 163 7.41 -29.98 7.53
N SER A 164 7.41 -28.92 8.33
CA SER A 164 8.02 -28.93 9.67
C SER A 164 7.40 -30.00 10.60
N LYS A 165 8.19 -30.47 11.57
CA LYS A 165 7.91 -31.63 12.46
C LYS A 165 6.55 -31.64 13.14
N ARG A 166 5.93 -30.46 13.31
CA ARG A 166 4.63 -30.30 13.99
C ARG A 166 3.46 -30.68 13.08
N ILE A 167 3.65 -30.64 11.76
CA ILE A 167 2.55 -30.65 10.79
C ILE A 167 2.56 -31.92 9.93
N MET A 168 3.68 -32.27 9.27
CA MET A 168 3.64 -33.33 8.23
C MET A 168 4.81 -34.33 8.24
N ALA A 169 6.06 -33.96 8.54
CA ALA A 169 7.22 -34.83 8.29
C ALA A 169 8.08 -35.19 9.53
N SER A 170 8.91 -36.21 9.38
CA SER A 170 9.98 -36.63 10.31
C SER A 170 11.22 -35.71 10.21
N SER A 171 12.18 -35.84 11.14
CA SER A 171 13.45 -35.10 11.03
C SER A 171 14.18 -35.45 9.73
N ALA A 172 14.96 -34.51 9.20
CA ALA A 172 15.85 -34.77 8.06
C ALA A 172 16.89 -35.90 8.31
N ALA A 173 17.13 -36.29 9.56
CA ALA A 173 18.09 -37.34 9.96
C ALA A 173 17.44 -38.70 10.27
N ASP A 174 16.15 -38.90 9.97
CA ASP A 174 15.47 -40.17 10.24
C ASP A 174 15.47 -41.06 9.00
N ASP A 175 16.36 -42.06 8.96
CA ASP A 175 16.38 -43.08 7.90
C ASP A 175 15.14 -44.02 7.91
N LYS A 176 14.25 -43.83 8.89
CA LYS A 176 13.06 -44.65 9.11
C LYS A 176 11.76 -43.87 8.84
N CYS A 177 11.74 -43.07 7.78
CA CYS A 177 10.60 -42.28 7.33
C CYS A 177 9.88 -42.90 6.11
N TRP A 178 8.71 -42.37 5.74
CA TRP A 178 7.97 -42.76 4.54
C TRP A 178 8.52 -42.01 3.33
N ASN A 179 9.05 -42.74 2.35
CA ASN A 179 9.66 -42.17 1.14
C ASN A 179 8.74 -42.22 -0.10
N GLY A 180 7.45 -42.52 0.08
CA GLY A 180 6.49 -42.66 -1.02
C GLY A 180 6.25 -44.09 -1.49
N MET A 181 7.10 -45.04 -1.09
CA MET A 181 6.97 -46.46 -1.44
C MET A 181 6.99 -47.36 -0.21
N THR A 182 7.99 -47.19 0.66
CA THR A 182 8.22 -48.01 1.85
C THR A 182 8.74 -47.15 3.00
N LYS A 183 9.02 -47.78 4.15
CA LYS A 183 9.77 -47.16 5.23
C LYS A 183 11.27 -47.25 4.92
N GLY A 184 11.92 -46.11 4.76
CA GLY A 184 13.34 -46.00 4.46
C GLY A 184 13.74 -44.58 4.09
N SER A 185 15.02 -44.38 3.79
CA SER A 185 15.55 -43.07 3.40
C SER A 185 14.98 -42.61 2.06
N TYR A 186 14.82 -41.29 1.92
CA TYR A 186 14.45 -40.64 0.67
C TYR A 186 15.71 -40.15 -0.05
N LEU A 187 15.98 -40.73 -1.22
CA LEU A 187 17.21 -40.49 -1.99
C LEU A 187 17.18 -39.26 -2.91
N PRO A 188 16.04 -38.89 -3.56
CA PRO A 188 16.04 -37.75 -4.46
C PRO A 188 16.37 -36.43 -3.75
N GLU A 189 17.09 -35.57 -4.47
CA GLU A 189 17.43 -34.23 -3.98
C GLU A 189 16.21 -33.31 -3.97
N VAL A 190 16.29 -32.25 -3.16
CA VAL A 190 15.21 -31.26 -3.07
C VAL A 190 15.25 -30.34 -4.28
N MET A 191 14.12 -30.20 -4.96
CA MET A 191 13.98 -29.32 -6.12
C MET A 191 14.17 -27.84 -5.76
N GLY A 192 14.59 -27.04 -6.74
CA GLY A 192 14.63 -25.59 -6.63
C GLY A 192 13.23 -24.98 -6.46
N ASP A 193 13.15 -23.70 -6.09
CA ASP A 193 11.88 -22.99 -5.95
C ASP A 193 11.40 -22.41 -7.29
N GLY A 194 10.08 -22.27 -7.46
CA GLY A 194 9.49 -21.70 -8.68
C GLY A 194 9.15 -22.74 -9.74
N LEU A 195 8.34 -22.33 -10.72
CA LEU A 195 7.73 -23.20 -11.71
C LEU A 195 8.76 -23.89 -12.60
N ALA A 196 9.72 -23.13 -13.12
CA ALA A 196 10.74 -23.65 -14.03
C ALA A 196 11.60 -24.77 -13.41
N ASN A 197 11.79 -24.75 -12.09
CA ASN A 197 12.60 -25.73 -11.38
C ASN A 197 11.87 -27.05 -11.10
N GLN A 198 10.58 -27.18 -11.46
CA GLN A 198 9.80 -28.40 -11.24
C GLN A 198 9.76 -29.35 -12.43
N ILE A 199 10.44 -29.03 -13.54
CA ILE A 199 10.42 -29.87 -14.76
C ILE A 199 10.87 -31.32 -14.48
N ASN A 200 11.81 -31.50 -13.55
CA ASN A 200 12.36 -32.80 -13.16
C ASN A 200 11.92 -33.22 -11.75
N ASN A 201 10.82 -32.67 -11.22
CA ASN A 201 10.35 -33.02 -9.89
C ASN A 201 9.89 -34.49 -9.85
N PRO A 202 10.49 -35.35 -9.00
CA PRO A 202 10.17 -36.78 -8.99
C PRO A 202 8.80 -37.11 -8.39
N GLU A 203 8.16 -36.17 -7.70
CA GLU A 203 6.94 -36.42 -6.92
C GLU A 203 5.67 -35.81 -7.51
N VAL A 204 5.81 -34.75 -8.30
CA VAL A 204 4.68 -34.02 -8.90
C VAL A 204 5.01 -33.70 -10.34
N GLU A 205 4.19 -34.17 -11.27
CA GLU A 205 4.27 -33.77 -12.67
C GLU A 205 3.71 -32.36 -12.82
N VAL A 206 4.56 -31.42 -13.23
CA VAL A 206 4.20 -30.00 -13.37
C VAL A 206 4.44 -29.55 -14.81
N ASP A 207 3.37 -29.08 -15.46
CA ASP A 207 3.46 -28.47 -16.79
C ASP A 207 3.98 -27.03 -16.68
N ILE A 208 5.30 -26.85 -16.83
CA ILE A 208 5.96 -25.55 -16.74
C ILE A 208 5.54 -24.57 -17.86
N THR A 209 4.93 -25.05 -18.94
CA THR A 209 4.51 -24.22 -20.08
C THR A 209 3.18 -23.51 -19.82
N LYS A 210 2.46 -23.92 -18.77
CA LYS A 210 1.15 -23.37 -18.39
C LYS A 210 1.22 -22.73 -16.99
N PRO A 211 1.84 -21.54 -16.87
CA PRO A 211 1.82 -20.81 -15.61
C PRO A 211 0.39 -20.35 -15.26
N ASP A 212 0.11 -20.23 -13.97
CA ASP A 212 -1.16 -19.68 -13.50
C ASP A 212 -1.26 -18.19 -13.85
N MET A 213 -2.32 -17.81 -14.57
CA MET A 213 -2.50 -16.43 -15.04
C MET A 213 -2.83 -15.45 -13.91
N THR A 214 -3.47 -15.91 -12.82
CA THR A 214 -3.72 -15.07 -11.65
C THR A 214 -2.40 -14.69 -10.98
N ILE A 215 -1.49 -15.66 -10.83
CA ILE A 215 -0.14 -15.42 -10.30
C ILE A 215 0.61 -14.42 -11.18
N ARG A 216 0.58 -14.60 -12.51
CA ARG A 216 1.24 -13.66 -13.44
C ARG A 216 0.66 -12.25 -13.34
N GLN A 217 -0.65 -12.10 -13.17
CA GLN A 217 -1.28 -10.81 -12.90
C GLN A 217 -0.80 -10.20 -11.57
N GLN A 218 -0.73 -10.99 -10.50
CA GLN A 218 -0.22 -10.49 -9.21
C GLN A 218 1.25 -10.07 -9.29
N ILE A 219 2.11 -10.82 -10.01
CA ILE A 219 3.50 -10.42 -10.29
C ILE A 219 3.54 -9.04 -10.95
N MET A 220 2.67 -8.78 -11.92
CA MET A 220 2.59 -7.46 -12.57
C MET A 220 2.16 -6.35 -11.59
N GLN A 221 1.18 -6.63 -10.71
CA GLN A 221 0.77 -5.65 -9.69
C GLN A 221 1.89 -5.35 -8.69
N LEU A 222 2.65 -6.37 -8.27
CA LEU A 222 3.83 -6.19 -7.42
C LEU A 222 4.86 -5.28 -8.09
N LYS A 223 5.11 -5.46 -9.40
CA LYS A 223 6.02 -4.59 -10.18
C LYS A 223 5.53 -3.13 -10.23
N ILE A 224 4.26 -2.92 -10.53
CA ILE A 224 3.67 -1.57 -10.60
C ILE A 224 3.81 -0.87 -9.25
N MET A 225 3.45 -1.54 -8.16
CA MET A 225 3.54 -0.96 -6.83
C MET A 225 5.00 -0.68 -6.43
N THR A 226 5.92 -1.60 -6.75
CA THR A 226 7.35 -1.41 -6.50
C THR A 226 7.89 -0.18 -7.24
N ASN A 227 7.48 0.01 -8.50
CA ASN A 227 7.86 1.20 -9.28
C ASN A 227 7.29 2.49 -8.68
N ARG A 228 6.01 2.49 -8.27
CA ARG A 228 5.39 3.63 -7.58
C ARG A 228 6.12 4.00 -6.30
N LEU A 229 6.47 3.02 -5.46
CA LEU A 229 7.27 3.26 -4.26
C LEU A 229 8.68 3.80 -4.58
N GLY A 230 9.29 3.31 -5.66
CA GLY A 230 10.55 3.84 -6.16
C GLY A 230 10.47 5.32 -6.52
N ASN A 231 9.42 5.72 -7.26
CA ASN A 231 9.17 7.12 -7.62
C ASN A 231 8.90 7.98 -6.38
N ALA A 232 8.06 7.51 -5.46
CA ALA A 232 7.79 8.20 -4.19
C ALA A 232 9.07 8.45 -3.38
N ASN A 233 9.97 7.47 -3.33
CA ASN A 233 11.22 7.59 -2.59
C ASN A 233 12.19 8.63 -3.18
N ILE A 234 12.09 8.92 -4.48
CA ILE A 234 12.86 9.97 -5.16
C ILE A 234 12.18 11.34 -5.03
N GLY A 235 10.91 11.37 -4.60
CA GLY A 235 10.09 12.58 -4.53
C GLY A 235 9.38 12.91 -5.85
N ASN A 236 9.32 11.96 -6.78
CA ASN A 236 8.50 12.07 -7.97
C ASN A 236 7.05 11.76 -7.63
N ASP A 237 6.12 12.42 -8.31
CA ASP A 237 4.71 12.15 -8.14
C ASP A 237 4.38 10.73 -8.65
N VAL A 238 3.55 10.04 -7.87
CA VAL A 238 3.13 8.65 -8.06
C VAL A 238 1.84 8.52 -8.86
N ASP A 239 1.08 9.62 -8.98
CA ASP A 239 -0.17 9.73 -9.72
C ASP A 239 -0.02 10.73 -10.89
N PHE A 240 0.87 10.42 -11.84
CA PHE A 240 0.73 10.91 -13.22
C PHE A 240 0.58 9.71 -14.16
N GLN A 241 -0.60 9.12 -14.11
CA GLN A 241 -1.20 8.51 -15.29
C GLN A 241 -2.45 9.31 -15.59
N ASP A 242 -2.36 10.18 -16.59
CA ASP A 242 -3.45 10.33 -17.58
C ASP A 242 -3.76 8.92 -18.12
N ALA A 243 -4.49 8.15 -17.33
CA ALA A 243 -5.26 7.00 -17.76
C ALA A 243 -6.65 7.52 -18.18
N SER A 244 -6.68 8.62 -18.95
CA SER A 244 -7.74 8.76 -19.93
C SER A 244 -7.43 7.71 -20.99
N ASP A 245 -8.21 6.64 -20.98
CA ASP A 245 -8.38 5.75 -22.11
C ASP A 245 -8.65 6.57 -23.38
N ASP A 246 -7.62 6.88 -24.17
CA ASP A 246 -7.75 7.20 -25.59
C ASP A 246 -6.62 6.56 -26.36
N MET A 247 -6.77 5.25 -26.46
CA MET A 247 -6.26 4.44 -27.55
C MET A 247 -6.66 5.07 -28.90
N SER A 248 -5.66 5.54 -29.64
CA SER A 248 -5.61 5.57 -31.12
C SER A 248 -6.32 6.73 -31.85
N GLY A 249 -5.53 7.59 -32.49
CA GLY A 249 -5.97 8.58 -33.48
C GLY A 249 -4.79 9.29 -34.16
N SER A 250 -4.29 8.69 -35.24
CA SER A 250 -3.16 9.11 -36.07
C SER A 250 -3.17 10.57 -36.54
N GLY A 251 -1.97 11.13 -36.69
CA GLY A 251 -1.77 12.43 -37.34
C GLY A 251 -1.91 12.40 -38.86
N SER A 252 -2.20 13.58 -39.42
CA SER A 252 -1.66 14.19 -40.66
C SER A 252 -2.32 15.58 -40.79
N GLY A 253 -1.57 16.67 -40.93
CA GLY A 253 -1.21 17.24 -42.24
C GLY A 253 -2.31 18.24 -42.67
N ASP A 254 -2.15 19.54 -42.41
CA ASP A 254 -1.55 20.53 -43.32
C ASP A 254 -2.64 21.37 -44.02
N SER A 255 -2.31 22.65 -44.23
CA SER A 255 -3.03 23.71 -44.95
C SER A 255 -4.26 24.37 -44.27
N CYS A 256 -4.00 25.50 -43.62
CA CYS A 256 -4.91 26.66 -43.67
C CYS A 256 -4.17 27.79 -44.41
N PRO A 257 -4.66 28.23 -45.59
CA PRO A 257 -4.02 29.31 -46.32
C PRO A 257 -4.19 30.65 -45.58
N ASP A 258 -3.12 31.41 -45.56
CA ASP A 258 -3.08 32.81 -45.12
C ASP A 258 -4.17 33.62 -45.83
N ASP A 259 -5.09 34.20 -45.05
CA ASP A 259 -5.86 35.44 -45.33
C ASP A 259 -7.27 35.52 -44.70
N VAL A 260 -7.56 34.84 -43.58
CA VAL A 260 -8.79 35.15 -42.81
C VAL A 260 -8.59 35.06 -41.29
N CYS A 261 -7.64 35.80 -40.73
CA CYS A 261 -7.73 36.22 -39.33
C CYS A 261 -7.28 37.68 -39.13
N GLY A 262 -7.87 38.58 -39.92
CA GLY A 262 -7.83 40.00 -39.66
C GLY A 262 -8.81 40.39 -38.56
N LYS A 263 -8.42 40.30 -37.28
CA LYS A 263 -8.97 41.17 -36.22
C LYS A 263 -7.88 41.57 -35.23
N ARG A 264 -7.39 42.80 -35.39
CA ARG A 264 -6.69 43.56 -34.36
C ARG A 264 -7.60 43.64 -33.12
N LEU A 265 -7.24 42.97 -32.03
CA LEU A 265 -7.78 43.33 -30.72
C LEU A 265 -6.92 44.44 -30.12
N SER A 266 -7.52 45.62 -30.06
CA SER A 266 -7.06 46.75 -29.27
C SER A 266 -6.89 46.34 -27.81
N LYS A 267 -5.68 46.54 -27.29
CA LYS A 267 -5.37 46.35 -25.87
C LYS A 267 -5.93 47.55 -25.10
N SER A 268 -7.19 47.47 -24.68
CA SER A 268 -7.72 48.38 -23.66
C SER A 268 -7.23 47.92 -22.28
N PRO A 269 -6.58 48.77 -21.48
CA PRO A 269 -6.30 48.43 -20.09
C PRO A 269 -7.62 48.43 -19.31
N SER A 270 -8.12 47.24 -18.99
CA SER A 270 -9.26 47.07 -18.10
C SER A 270 -8.87 47.50 -16.69
N THR A 271 -9.42 48.60 -16.19
CA THR A 271 -9.30 49.04 -14.79
C THR A 271 -10.44 48.47 -13.93
N ARG A 272 -10.90 47.25 -14.20
CA ARG A 272 -11.96 46.62 -13.40
C ARG A 272 -11.32 46.01 -12.15
N GLN A 273 -11.77 46.43 -10.97
CA GLN A 273 -11.42 45.74 -9.71
C GLN A 273 -11.81 44.26 -9.82
N PRO A 274 -10.99 43.33 -9.31
CA PRO A 274 -11.38 41.94 -9.24
C PRO A 274 -12.63 41.85 -8.35
N GLU A 275 -13.71 41.28 -8.89
CA GLU A 275 -14.88 40.96 -8.09
C GLU A 275 -14.47 39.93 -7.03
N THR A 276 -14.55 40.31 -5.76
CA THR A 276 -14.56 39.35 -4.67
C THR A 276 -15.85 38.56 -4.78
N HIS A 277 -15.78 37.35 -5.34
CA HIS A 277 -16.83 36.37 -5.18
C HIS A 277 -16.94 36.06 -3.68
N ALA A 278 -18.03 36.46 -3.06
CA ALA A 278 -18.38 35.95 -1.75
C ALA A 278 -18.55 34.44 -1.88
N ILE A 279 -17.84 33.68 -1.04
CA ILE A 279 -18.15 32.27 -0.83
C ILE A 279 -19.65 32.19 -0.50
N PRO A 280 -20.46 31.42 -1.25
CA PRO A 280 -21.88 31.32 -0.97
C PRO A 280 -22.07 30.92 0.49
N LYS A 281 -22.76 31.75 1.26
CA LYS A 281 -23.37 31.30 2.50
C LYS A 281 -24.40 30.26 2.07
N GLN A 282 -24.12 28.97 2.27
CA GLN A 282 -25.18 27.99 2.35
C GLN A 282 -26.00 28.32 3.60
N SER A 283 -27.01 29.19 3.44
CA SER A 283 -28.11 29.23 4.38
C SER A 283 -28.88 27.92 4.17
N GLY A 284 -28.63 26.95 5.05
CA GLY A 284 -29.52 25.83 5.23
C GLY A 284 -30.92 26.37 5.52
N HIS A 285 -31.84 26.13 4.61
CA HIS A 285 -33.25 26.35 4.83
C HIS A 285 -33.69 25.37 5.93
N GLY A 286 -33.95 25.89 7.12
CA GLY A 286 -34.56 25.13 8.19
C GLY A 286 -36.05 24.95 7.94
N ILE A 287 -36.48 23.71 7.77
CA ILE A 287 -37.84 23.22 8.08
C ILE A 287 -37.68 21.78 8.64
N PRO A 288 -38.62 21.30 9.47
CA PRO A 288 -38.55 21.22 10.92
C PRO A 288 -37.94 19.90 11.42
N GLY A 289 -37.20 19.97 12.54
CA GLY A 289 -36.70 18.79 13.23
C GLY A 289 -37.82 17.96 13.84
N ALA A 290 -38.23 16.89 13.15
CA ALA A 290 -38.87 15.76 13.79
C ALA A 290 -37.87 15.12 14.74
N SER A 291 -38.22 15.11 16.03
CA SER A 291 -37.42 14.55 17.10
C SER A 291 -37.38 13.02 16.99
N SER A 292 -36.40 12.46 16.29
CA SER A 292 -36.05 11.04 16.45
C SER A 292 -34.94 10.93 17.49
N ARG A 293 -35.36 10.65 18.73
CA ARG A 293 -34.47 10.11 19.76
C ARG A 293 -33.89 8.80 19.21
N SER A 294 -32.61 8.81 18.85
CA SER A 294 -31.86 7.58 18.58
C SER A 294 -31.75 6.81 19.91
N LEU A 295 -32.65 5.84 20.11
CA LEU A 295 -32.44 4.82 21.12
C LEU A 295 -31.12 4.09 20.80
N PRO A 296 -30.23 3.87 21.77
CA PRO A 296 -29.10 2.98 21.57
C PRO A 296 -29.64 1.59 21.25
N SER A 297 -29.17 1.01 20.13
CA SER A 297 -29.59 -0.30 19.62
C SER A 297 -29.53 -1.36 20.72
N ALA A 298 -30.70 -1.79 21.21
CA ALA A 298 -30.86 -2.88 22.18
C ALA A 298 -30.20 -4.20 21.72
N PHE A 299 -29.98 -4.35 20.41
CA PHE A 299 -29.24 -5.46 19.81
C PHE A 299 -27.78 -5.56 20.28
N LEU A 300 -27.08 -4.43 20.47
CA LEU A 300 -25.68 -4.45 20.92
C LEU A 300 -25.57 -4.78 22.42
N LEU A 301 -26.55 -4.32 23.21
CA LEU A 301 -26.64 -4.68 24.63
C LEU A 301 -26.97 -6.17 24.80
N LEU A 302 -27.90 -6.73 24.02
CA LEU A 302 -28.23 -8.16 24.06
C LEU A 302 -27.05 -9.06 23.66
N LEU A 303 -26.24 -8.66 22.68
CA LEU A 303 -25.02 -9.36 22.30
C LEU A 303 -23.96 -9.35 23.41
N SER A 304 -23.79 -8.22 24.10
CA SER A 304 -22.86 -8.13 25.23
C SER A 304 -23.29 -8.99 26.42
N VAL A 305 -24.60 -9.06 26.72
CA VAL A 305 -25.13 -9.91 27.80
C VAL A 305 -25.04 -11.40 27.45
N ALA A 306 -25.26 -11.78 26.18
CA ALA A 306 -25.10 -13.17 25.73
C ALA A 306 -23.64 -13.65 25.81
N LEU A 307 -22.66 -12.78 25.50
CA LEU A 307 -21.23 -13.08 25.65
C LEU A 307 -20.83 -13.25 27.13
N ILE A 308 -21.37 -12.42 28.02
CA ILE A 308 -21.09 -12.53 29.45
C ILE A 308 -21.77 -13.78 30.06
N ALA A 309 -22.99 -14.10 29.64
CA ALA A 309 -23.70 -15.30 30.10
C ALA A 309 -23.01 -16.59 29.64
N THR A 310 -22.50 -16.64 28.41
CA THR A 310 -21.75 -17.81 27.91
C THR A 310 -20.41 -17.99 28.59
N GLN A 311 -19.75 -16.91 29.03
CA GLN A 311 -18.51 -17.00 29.83
C GLN A 311 -18.75 -17.49 31.27
N HIS A 312 -19.93 -17.21 31.85
CA HIS A 312 -20.28 -17.68 33.19
C HIS A 312 -20.84 -19.11 33.24
N LEU A 313 -21.34 -19.65 32.12
CA LEU A 313 -21.80 -21.05 32.00
C LEU A 313 -20.68 -22.04 31.62
N TRP A 314 -19.48 -21.54 31.29
CA TRP A 314 -18.29 -22.34 30.95
C TRP A 314 -17.20 -22.33 32.03
N ARG A 315 -17.50 -21.78 33.21
CA ARG A 315 -16.74 -21.92 34.46
C ARG A 315 -17.59 -22.66 35.49
#